data_AF-A0A848Y5S0-F1
#
_entry.id   AF-A0A848Y5S0-F1
#
_cell.length_a   1.000
_cell.length_b   1.000
_cell.length_c   1.000
_cell.angle_alpha   90.00
_cell.angle_beta   90.00
_cell.angle_gamma   90.00
#
_symmetry.space_group_name_H-M   'P 1'
#
loop_
_entity.id
_entity.type
_entity.pdbx_description
1 polymer ?
#
loop_
_entity_poly.entity_id
_entity_poly.type
_entity_poly.pdbx_seq_one_letter_code
_entity_poly.pdbx_strand_id
1 'polypeptide(L)'
;MPATIARSAYAAMYGPTTGDKVRLADTELFVEVEKDLTIYGEEVKFGGGKTIRDGMGQSQITRAGGAVDTVITNALIIDHTGIYKADIGLRDGLIAGIGKAGNPDTQPGVNIIIGPSTEAIAGEGKILTAGGFDAHIHFICPQQIEEALYSGVTTMLGGGTGPATGTNATTCTPGAFHISRMLEAAEAFPMNLAFSGKGNASEPEALIEQVEAGACALKLHEDWGTTPAAIDCCLSVADDLDVQVMIHTDTLNESGFVENTLSAIRGRTIHAFHTEGAGGGHAPDIIK
;
A
#
# COMPACT_ATOMS: atom_id res chain seq x y z
N MET A 1 32.02 -17.76 -28.38
CA MET A 1 32.16 -18.70 -27.24
C MET A 1 31.24 -18.22 -26.14
N PRO A 2 30.46 -19.08 -25.48
CA PRO A 2 29.70 -18.67 -24.30
C PRO A 2 30.67 -18.24 -23.19
N ALA A 3 30.41 -17.08 -22.58
CA ALA A 3 31.13 -16.62 -21.40
C ALA A 3 30.37 -17.06 -20.14
N THR A 4 31.10 -17.42 -19.09
CA THR A 4 30.51 -17.80 -17.80
C THR A 4 30.92 -16.80 -16.72
N ILE A 5 30.03 -16.59 -15.75
CA ILE A 5 30.25 -15.71 -14.59
C ILE A 5 29.91 -16.47 -13.32
N ALA A 6 30.71 -16.31 -12.26
CA ALA A 6 30.42 -16.88 -10.96
C ALA A 6 29.17 -16.21 -10.35
N ARG A 7 28.30 -16.98 -9.66
CA ARG A 7 27.07 -16.44 -9.05
C ARG A 7 27.30 -15.25 -8.13
N SER A 8 28.35 -15.28 -7.30
CA SER A 8 28.68 -14.15 -6.43
C SER A 8 29.04 -12.88 -7.20
N ALA A 9 29.76 -13.00 -8.32
CA ALA A 9 30.07 -11.88 -9.19
C ALA A 9 28.82 -11.37 -9.94
N TYR A 10 27.95 -12.27 -10.37
CA TYR A 10 26.65 -11.91 -10.96
C TYR A 10 25.79 -11.13 -9.96
N ALA A 11 25.63 -11.66 -8.74
CA ALA A 11 24.84 -11.02 -7.69
C ALA A 11 25.40 -9.64 -7.29
N ALA A 12 26.73 -9.48 -7.28
CA ALA A 12 27.37 -8.19 -7.03
C ALA A 12 27.13 -7.16 -8.17
N MET A 13 26.93 -7.61 -9.41
CA MET A 13 26.72 -6.72 -10.55
C MET A 13 25.25 -6.38 -10.80
N TYR A 14 24.35 -7.37 -10.68
CA TYR A 14 22.95 -7.28 -11.10
C TYR A 14 21.97 -7.61 -9.98
N GLY A 15 22.44 -7.93 -8.76
CA GLY A 15 21.60 -8.51 -7.72
C GLY A 15 21.36 -10.01 -7.91
N PRO A 16 20.77 -10.69 -6.92
CA PRO A 16 20.57 -12.13 -6.92
C PRO A 16 19.70 -12.61 -8.08
N THR A 17 19.80 -13.89 -8.42
CA THR A 17 18.98 -14.58 -9.42
C THR A 17 18.43 -15.90 -8.86
N THR A 18 17.62 -16.62 -9.64
CA THR A 18 16.88 -17.82 -9.23
C THR A 18 17.71 -18.78 -8.35
N GLY A 19 17.21 -19.11 -7.17
CA GLY A 19 17.82 -19.99 -6.16
C GLY A 19 18.83 -19.30 -5.22
N ASP A 20 19.23 -18.05 -5.48
CA ASP A 20 20.01 -17.29 -4.51
C ASP A 20 19.12 -16.89 -3.31
N LYS A 21 19.74 -16.70 -2.15
CA LYS A 21 19.06 -16.29 -0.91
C LYS A 21 19.56 -14.95 -0.41
N VAL A 22 18.64 -14.14 0.11
CA VAL A 22 18.93 -12.85 0.75
C VAL A 22 18.36 -12.86 2.16
N ARG A 23 19.18 -12.49 3.14
CA ARG A 23 18.73 -12.26 4.52
C ARG A 23 18.01 -10.91 4.57
N LEU A 24 16.85 -10.87 5.22
CA LEU A 24 16.13 -9.61 5.43
C LEU A 24 16.72 -8.88 6.63
N ALA A 25 17.44 -7.79 6.36
CA ALA A 25 18.16 -7.00 7.36
C ALA A 25 19.03 -7.89 8.29
N ASP A 26 18.91 -7.71 9.60
CA ASP A 26 19.57 -8.47 10.66
C ASP A 26 18.68 -9.59 11.26
N THR A 27 17.57 -9.91 10.60
CA THR A 27 16.67 -11.00 11.02
C THR A 27 17.24 -12.38 10.67
N GLU A 28 16.57 -13.44 11.13
CA GLU A 28 16.80 -14.84 10.71
C GLU A 28 15.87 -15.27 9.55
N LEU A 29 15.26 -14.29 8.86
CA LEU A 29 14.44 -14.54 7.67
C LEU A 29 15.31 -14.49 6.42
N PHE A 30 15.18 -15.52 5.58
CA PHE A 30 15.86 -15.63 4.30
C PHE A 30 14.84 -15.82 3.20
N VAL A 31 14.86 -14.94 2.21
CA VAL A 31 14.05 -15.06 1.00
C VAL A 31 14.86 -15.70 -0.12
N GLU A 32 14.25 -16.61 -0.87
CA GLU A 32 14.85 -17.26 -2.02
C GLU A 32 14.25 -16.68 -3.30
N VAL A 33 15.07 -16.38 -4.30
CA VAL A 33 14.57 -15.91 -5.60
C VAL A 33 13.92 -17.07 -6.33
N GLU A 34 12.59 -17.03 -6.49
CA GLU A 34 11.79 -18.13 -7.06
C GLU A 34 11.92 -18.19 -8.59
N LYS A 35 12.04 -17.03 -9.23
CA LYS A 35 12.23 -16.88 -10.68
C LYS A 35 12.96 -15.58 -11.01
N ASP A 36 13.59 -15.56 -12.16
CA ASP A 36 14.23 -14.39 -12.76
C ASP A 36 13.67 -14.22 -14.17
N LEU A 37 13.13 -13.04 -14.47
CA LEU A 37 12.54 -12.72 -15.77
C LEU A 37 13.57 -12.23 -16.79
N THR A 38 14.83 -12.09 -16.40
CA THR A 38 15.92 -11.72 -17.32
C THR A 38 16.29 -12.86 -18.28
N ILE A 39 17.12 -12.51 -19.27
CA ILE A 39 17.89 -13.45 -20.08
C ILE A 39 19.35 -13.17 -19.80
N TYR A 40 20.11 -14.17 -19.35
CA TYR A 40 21.48 -13.95 -18.91
C TYR A 40 22.38 -13.39 -20.01
N GLY A 41 23.06 -12.28 -19.71
CA GLY A 41 23.87 -11.51 -20.65
C GLY A 41 23.12 -10.35 -21.31
N GLU A 42 21.80 -10.28 -21.15
CA GLU A 42 20.92 -9.23 -21.68
C GLU A 42 20.36 -8.31 -20.58
N GLU A 43 20.97 -8.33 -19.40
CA GLU A 43 20.62 -7.44 -18.29
C GLU A 43 20.82 -5.97 -18.72
N VAL A 44 19.81 -5.16 -18.41
CA VAL A 44 19.88 -3.73 -18.66
C VAL A 44 20.48 -3.02 -17.45
N LYS A 45 21.51 -2.22 -17.69
CA LYS A 45 22.20 -1.44 -16.67
C LYS A 45 22.57 -0.08 -17.22
N PHE A 46 22.30 0.96 -16.44
CA PHE A 46 22.62 2.34 -16.79
C PHE A 46 24.03 2.73 -16.34
N GLY A 47 24.67 3.65 -17.08
CA GLY A 47 25.97 4.23 -16.74
C GLY A 47 26.97 4.29 -17.91
N GLY A 48 28.11 4.95 -17.67
CA GLY A 48 29.19 5.08 -18.66
C GLY A 48 29.71 3.73 -19.14
N GLY A 49 29.59 3.47 -20.45
CA GLY A 49 30.00 2.20 -21.07
C GLY A 49 29.13 0.99 -20.70
N LYS A 50 27.90 1.19 -20.20
CA LYS A 50 26.95 0.12 -19.84
C LYS A 50 25.93 -0.15 -20.96
N THR A 51 24.88 -0.91 -20.65
CA THR A 51 23.91 -1.44 -21.61
C THR A 51 22.91 -0.40 -22.10
N ILE A 52 22.33 0.41 -21.18
CA ILE A 52 21.31 1.41 -21.53
C ILE A 52 22.00 2.63 -22.16
N ARG A 53 22.19 2.56 -23.48
CA ARG A 53 22.77 3.59 -24.34
C ARG A 53 22.11 3.55 -25.70
N ASP A 54 22.15 4.69 -26.38
CA ASP A 54 21.59 4.92 -27.71
C ASP A 54 21.91 3.78 -28.70
N GLY A 55 20.87 3.14 -29.22
CA GLY A 55 20.97 2.04 -30.18
C GLY A 55 21.46 0.70 -29.61
N MET A 56 21.68 0.61 -28.30
CA MET A 56 22.06 -0.61 -27.58
C MET A 56 20.87 -1.09 -26.75
N GLY A 57 20.94 -1.11 -25.42
CA GLY A 57 19.78 -1.40 -24.56
C GLY A 57 18.71 -0.30 -24.54
N GLN A 58 18.99 0.87 -25.12
CA GLN A 58 18.01 1.92 -25.38
C GLN A 58 17.60 1.87 -26.87
N SER A 59 16.33 1.59 -27.13
CA SER A 59 15.72 1.63 -28.46
C SER A 59 15.56 3.06 -28.98
N GLN A 60 15.31 3.18 -30.29
CA GLN A 60 14.87 4.44 -30.92
C GLN A 60 13.36 4.66 -30.82
N ILE A 61 12.62 3.68 -30.31
CA ILE A 61 11.16 3.78 -30.14
C ILE A 61 10.83 4.90 -29.16
N THR A 62 9.96 5.81 -29.58
CA THR A 62 9.52 6.94 -28.76
C THR A 62 8.55 6.50 -27.67
N ARG A 63 8.33 7.37 -26.68
CA ARG A 63 7.26 7.19 -25.68
C ARG A 63 5.89 6.91 -26.32
N ALA A 64 5.54 7.67 -27.37
CA ALA A 64 4.30 7.48 -28.12
C ALA A 64 4.27 6.13 -28.86
N GLY A 65 5.44 5.60 -29.25
CA GLY A 65 5.61 4.28 -29.83
C GLY A 65 5.63 3.12 -28.82
N GLY A 66 5.48 3.39 -27.52
CA GLY A 66 5.35 2.36 -26.49
C GLY A 66 6.49 2.29 -25.46
N ALA A 67 7.54 3.13 -25.58
CA ALA A 67 8.56 3.21 -24.54
C ALA A 67 7.99 3.70 -23.20
N VAL A 68 8.53 3.20 -22.10
CA VAL A 68 8.10 3.56 -20.73
C VAL A 68 8.69 4.90 -20.28
N ASP A 69 8.07 5.54 -19.29
CA ASP A 69 8.53 6.81 -18.72
C ASP A 69 9.74 6.61 -17.82
N THR A 70 9.70 5.55 -17.00
CA THR A 70 10.80 5.17 -16.11
C THR A 70 10.96 3.65 -16.12
N VAL A 71 12.18 3.16 -16.01
CA VAL A 71 12.47 1.75 -15.76
C VAL A 71 13.22 1.58 -14.44
N ILE A 72 12.76 0.66 -13.59
CA ILE A 72 13.51 0.17 -12.44
C ILE A 72 14.21 -1.13 -12.87
N THR A 73 15.53 -1.11 -12.95
CA THR A 73 16.30 -2.24 -13.49
C THR A 73 16.67 -3.25 -12.42
N ASN A 74 16.61 -4.54 -12.74
CA ASN A 74 17.17 -5.62 -11.92
C ASN A 74 16.71 -5.62 -10.45
N ALA A 75 15.43 -5.39 -10.17
CA ALA A 75 14.93 -5.36 -8.80
C ALA A 75 14.61 -6.78 -8.29
N LEU A 76 15.00 -7.08 -7.04
CA LEU A 76 14.44 -8.23 -6.32
C LEU A 76 13.08 -7.82 -5.75
N ILE A 77 12.00 -8.25 -6.38
CA ILE A 77 10.63 -7.98 -5.93
C ILE A 77 10.27 -8.96 -4.82
N ILE A 78 9.78 -8.43 -3.71
CA ILE A 78 9.13 -9.21 -2.65
C ILE A 78 7.69 -8.70 -2.55
N ASP A 79 6.76 -9.58 -2.86
CA ASP A 79 5.33 -9.27 -2.85
C ASP A 79 4.53 -10.53 -2.49
N HIS A 80 3.27 -10.35 -2.11
CA HIS A 80 2.39 -11.47 -1.82
C HIS A 80 2.17 -12.39 -3.05
N THR A 81 2.41 -11.89 -4.26
CA THR A 81 2.36 -12.69 -5.51
C THR A 81 3.62 -13.53 -5.77
N GLY A 82 4.69 -13.34 -4.98
CA GLY A 82 5.92 -14.13 -5.03
C GLY A 82 7.20 -13.32 -4.78
N ILE A 83 8.33 -14.02 -4.77
CA ILE A 83 9.66 -13.43 -4.59
C ILE A 83 10.49 -13.67 -5.85
N TYR A 84 10.71 -12.63 -6.64
CA TYR A 84 11.30 -12.81 -7.97
C TYR A 84 12.06 -11.60 -8.48
N LYS A 85 12.91 -11.85 -9.47
CA LYS A 85 13.79 -10.84 -10.07
C LYS A 85 13.24 -10.37 -11.41
N ALA A 86 13.11 -9.06 -11.60
CA ALA A 86 12.60 -8.48 -12.84
C ALA A 86 13.01 -6.99 -13.01
N ASP A 87 12.81 -6.48 -14.22
CA ASP A 87 12.71 -5.05 -14.47
C ASP A 87 11.24 -4.60 -14.35
N ILE A 88 11.02 -3.34 -13.95
CA ILE A 88 9.69 -2.74 -13.84
C ILE A 88 9.63 -1.50 -14.72
N GLY A 89 8.62 -1.43 -15.60
CA GLY A 89 8.34 -0.26 -16.42
C GLY A 89 7.21 0.56 -15.83
N LEU A 90 7.40 1.87 -15.71
CA LEU A 90 6.40 2.83 -15.25
C LEU A 90 5.94 3.71 -16.42
N ARG A 91 4.64 3.93 -16.52
CA ARG A 91 4.05 4.82 -17.53
C ARG A 91 2.83 5.53 -16.96
N ASP A 92 2.74 6.84 -17.19
CA ASP A 92 1.62 7.67 -16.74
C ASP A 92 1.35 7.52 -15.21
N GLY A 93 2.42 7.36 -14.42
CA GLY A 93 2.34 7.17 -12.96
C GLY A 93 1.95 5.77 -12.50
N LEU A 94 1.78 4.80 -13.41
CA LEU A 94 1.34 3.43 -13.12
C LEU A 94 2.42 2.40 -13.48
N ILE A 95 2.32 1.21 -12.88
CA ILE A 95 3.11 0.04 -13.29
C ILE A 95 2.58 -0.44 -14.63
N ALA A 96 3.35 -0.23 -15.70
CA ALA A 96 2.98 -0.62 -17.07
C ALA A 96 3.39 -2.06 -17.40
N GLY A 97 4.41 -2.59 -16.74
CA GLY A 97 4.86 -3.96 -16.93
C GLY A 97 5.92 -4.38 -15.92
N ILE A 98 5.98 -5.68 -15.66
CA ILE A 98 7.01 -6.35 -14.87
C ILE A 98 7.56 -7.48 -15.73
N GLY A 99 8.87 -7.50 -16.00
CA GLY A 99 9.42 -8.38 -17.02
C GLY A 99 10.88 -8.13 -17.34
N LYS A 100 11.20 -8.16 -18.64
CA LYS A 100 12.54 -7.90 -19.18
C LYS A 100 12.50 -6.63 -19.99
N ALA A 101 13.20 -5.62 -19.49
CA ALA A 101 13.32 -4.34 -20.17
C ALA A 101 14.49 -4.33 -21.17
N GLY A 102 14.46 -3.38 -22.08
CA GLY A 102 15.57 -3.11 -22.99
C GLY A 102 15.14 -2.64 -24.37
N ASN A 103 15.96 -3.01 -25.35
CA ASN A 103 15.72 -2.68 -26.75
C ASN A 103 15.32 -3.93 -27.55
N PRO A 104 14.09 -4.01 -28.08
CA PRO A 104 13.66 -5.16 -28.89
C PRO A 104 14.44 -5.31 -30.20
N ASP A 105 15.11 -4.26 -30.68
CA ASP A 105 15.89 -4.32 -31.92
C ASP A 105 17.18 -5.14 -31.78
N THR A 106 17.70 -5.25 -30.55
CA THR A 106 19.02 -5.87 -30.29
C THR A 106 19.00 -6.95 -29.23
N GLN A 107 17.94 -7.02 -28.41
CA GLN A 107 17.85 -7.95 -27.29
C GLN A 107 16.60 -8.85 -27.42
N PRO A 108 16.72 -10.17 -27.19
CA PRO A 108 15.58 -11.07 -27.21
C PRO A 108 14.65 -10.84 -25.99
N GLY A 109 13.38 -11.21 -26.15
CA GLY A 109 12.43 -11.32 -25.04
C GLY A 109 12.03 -10.00 -24.36
N VAL A 110 12.35 -8.84 -24.94
CA VAL A 110 11.98 -7.54 -24.39
C VAL A 110 10.46 -7.35 -24.43
N ASN A 111 9.87 -7.12 -23.26
CA ASN A 111 8.45 -6.76 -23.11
C ASN A 111 8.24 -5.38 -22.46
N ILE A 112 9.33 -4.72 -22.04
CA ILE A 112 9.34 -3.34 -21.53
C ILE A 112 10.36 -2.53 -22.34
N ILE A 113 9.89 -1.62 -23.18
CA ILE A 113 10.76 -0.89 -24.10
C ILE A 113 11.40 0.30 -23.39
N ILE A 114 12.73 0.36 -23.39
CA ILE A 114 13.50 1.53 -22.96
C ILE A 114 13.76 2.38 -24.20
N GLY A 115 13.28 3.62 -24.21
CA GLY A 115 13.42 4.55 -25.33
C GLY A 115 14.14 5.84 -24.94
N PRO A 116 14.26 6.83 -25.86
CA PRO A 116 14.99 8.06 -25.60
C PRO A 116 14.40 8.97 -24.50
N SER A 117 13.16 8.72 -24.08
CA SER A 117 12.46 9.47 -23.03
C SER A 117 12.37 8.72 -21.71
N THR A 118 13.00 7.54 -21.59
CA THR A 118 12.90 6.69 -20.40
C THR A 118 13.96 7.07 -19.37
N GLU A 119 13.55 7.41 -18.15
CA GLU A 119 14.44 7.53 -16.98
C GLU A 119 14.80 6.14 -16.42
N ALA A 120 15.96 6.02 -15.75
CA ALA A 120 16.43 4.78 -15.15
C ALA A 120 16.64 4.91 -13.62
N ILE A 121 16.04 3.98 -12.87
CA ILE A 121 16.31 3.76 -11.44
C ILE A 121 17.03 2.41 -11.30
N ALA A 122 18.23 2.41 -10.72
CA ALA A 122 19.01 1.19 -10.53
C ALA A 122 18.50 0.36 -9.33
N GLY A 123 17.79 -0.72 -9.61
CA GLY A 123 17.28 -1.68 -8.62
C GLY A 123 18.24 -2.83 -8.32
N GLU A 124 19.35 -2.98 -9.07
CA GLU A 124 20.34 -4.03 -8.79
C GLU A 124 20.86 -3.97 -7.34
N GLY A 125 20.77 -5.11 -6.65
CA GLY A 125 21.15 -5.23 -5.24
C GLY A 125 20.22 -4.50 -4.27
N LYS A 126 19.00 -4.14 -4.70
CA LYS A 126 17.92 -3.64 -3.85
C LYS A 126 16.75 -4.63 -3.85
N ILE A 127 16.01 -4.60 -2.75
CA ILE A 127 14.67 -5.20 -2.66
C ILE A 127 13.66 -4.12 -3.01
N LEU A 128 12.66 -4.47 -3.81
CA LEU A 128 11.52 -3.62 -4.13
C LEU A 128 10.25 -4.27 -3.59
N THR A 129 9.43 -3.49 -2.88
CA THR A 129 8.13 -3.90 -2.37
C THR A 129 7.07 -2.91 -2.84
N ALA A 130 5.79 -3.25 -2.68
CA ALA A 130 4.75 -2.24 -2.65
C ALA A 130 4.99 -1.27 -1.47
N GLY A 131 4.46 -0.06 -1.58
CA GLY A 131 4.42 0.85 -0.44
C GLY A 131 3.44 0.35 0.62
N GLY A 132 3.77 0.58 1.90
CA GLY A 132 2.91 0.21 3.01
C GLY A 132 1.55 0.90 2.94
N PHE A 133 0.50 0.17 3.31
CA PHE A 133 -0.83 0.71 3.55
C PHE A 133 -1.08 0.63 5.06
N ASP A 134 -1.13 1.78 5.73
CA ASP A 134 -1.56 1.86 7.12
C ASP A 134 -3.04 2.23 7.19
N ALA A 135 -3.86 1.33 7.73
CA ALA A 135 -5.30 1.46 7.78
C ALA A 135 -5.86 1.91 9.14
N HIS A 136 -5.02 2.25 10.12
CA HIS A 136 -5.45 2.68 11.46
C HIS A 136 -4.78 3.99 11.87
N ILE A 137 -4.92 5.03 11.04
CA ILE A 137 -4.30 6.33 11.27
C ILE A 137 -5.20 7.29 12.05
N HIS A 138 -4.68 7.82 13.15
CA HIS A 138 -5.24 9.01 13.77
C HIS A 138 -4.58 10.24 13.16
N PHE A 139 -5.30 11.11 12.45
CA PHE A 139 -4.74 12.33 11.86
C PHE A 139 -4.57 13.44 12.90
N ILE A 140 -3.65 13.22 13.85
CA ILE A 140 -3.38 14.10 15.00
C ILE A 140 -2.53 15.30 14.58
N CYS A 141 -1.49 15.07 13.76
CA CYS A 141 -0.60 16.13 13.28
C CYS A 141 -0.05 15.81 11.89
N PRO A 142 0.31 16.81 11.07
CA PRO A 142 0.82 16.57 9.72
C PRO A 142 2.22 15.91 9.69
N GLN A 143 3.02 16.07 10.75
CA GLN A 143 4.39 15.52 10.82
C GLN A 143 4.43 13.99 10.67
N GLN A 144 3.38 13.30 11.12
CA GLN A 144 3.29 11.84 11.02
C GLN A 144 3.27 11.34 9.57
N ILE A 145 2.88 12.18 8.60
CA ILE A 145 2.85 11.83 7.18
C ILE A 145 4.29 11.66 6.65
N GLU A 146 5.22 12.52 7.05
CA GLU A 146 6.64 12.38 6.67
C GLU A 146 7.27 11.14 7.31
N GLU A 147 7.00 10.90 8.60
CA GLU A 147 7.47 9.70 9.29
C GLU A 147 6.92 8.41 8.64
N ALA A 148 5.63 8.41 8.27
CA ALA A 148 5.03 7.31 7.52
C ALA A 148 5.76 7.08 6.19
N LEU A 149 6.00 8.15 5.42
CA LEU A 149 6.73 8.06 4.15
C LEU A 149 8.14 7.48 4.33
N TYR A 150 8.88 7.94 5.34
CA TYR A 150 10.25 7.47 5.60
C TYR A 150 10.31 6.01 6.09
N SER A 151 9.22 5.51 6.66
CA SER A 151 9.07 4.08 6.99
C SER A 151 8.69 3.21 5.79
N GLY A 152 8.37 3.81 4.65
CA GLY A 152 7.95 3.11 3.43
C GLY A 152 6.43 2.99 3.26
N VAL A 153 5.62 3.68 4.08
CA VAL A 153 4.17 3.78 3.90
C VAL A 153 3.86 4.81 2.82
N THR A 154 2.95 4.47 1.92
CA THR A 154 2.52 5.37 0.82
C THR A 154 1.02 5.62 0.82
N THR A 155 0.26 4.89 1.65
CA THR A 155 -1.18 5.08 1.83
C THR A 155 -1.55 5.08 3.31
N MET A 156 -2.31 6.08 3.72
CA MET A 156 -2.80 6.26 5.09
C MET A 156 -4.32 6.38 5.07
N LEU A 157 -5.00 5.43 5.72
CA LEU A 157 -6.44 5.45 5.96
C LEU A 157 -6.70 5.56 7.47
N GLY A 158 -7.61 6.46 7.82
CA GLY A 158 -8.09 6.62 9.18
C GLY A 158 -8.83 7.93 9.33
N GLY A 159 -8.83 8.58 10.50
CA GLY A 159 -9.62 9.80 10.69
C GLY A 159 -9.01 10.76 11.70
N GLY A 160 -9.36 12.03 11.58
CA GLY A 160 -8.89 13.05 12.49
C GLY A 160 -9.07 14.48 11.98
N THR A 161 -8.88 15.45 12.87
CA THR A 161 -9.03 16.88 12.58
C THR A 161 -7.90 17.70 13.20
N GLY A 162 -6.74 17.08 13.40
CA GLY A 162 -5.65 17.61 14.23
C GLY A 162 -5.74 17.13 15.68
N PRO A 163 -5.08 17.80 16.64
CA PRO A 163 -4.89 17.31 18.00
C PRO A 163 -6.10 17.52 18.92
N ALA A 164 -7.32 17.41 18.37
CA ALA A 164 -8.56 17.46 19.13
C ALA A 164 -8.73 16.19 19.96
N THR A 165 -9.37 16.30 21.13
CA THR A 165 -9.62 15.15 22.04
C THR A 165 -10.25 13.96 21.32
N GLY A 166 -11.23 14.21 20.44
CA GLY A 166 -11.86 13.14 19.66
C GLY A 166 -10.90 12.42 18.72
N THR A 167 -9.97 13.14 18.08
CA THR A 167 -8.96 12.56 17.18
C THR A 167 -7.84 11.84 17.94
N ASN A 168 -7.45 12.37 19.10
CA ASN A 168 -6.48 11.70 19.97
C ASN A 168 -6.99 10.35 20.49
N ALA A 169 -8.32 10.16 20.53
CA ALA A 169 -8.97 8.93 20.96
C ALA A 169 -9.44 8.04 19.80
N THR A 170 -9.91 8.62 18.69
CA THR A 170 -10.65 7.89 17.65
C THR A 170 -10.21 8.28 16.24
N THR A 171 -10.16 7.30 15.33
CA THR A 171 -9.93 7.52 13.89
C THR A 171 -11.18 8.05 13.19
N CYS A 172 -11.68 9.21 13.62
CA CYS A 172 -12.89 9.83 13.11
C CYS A 172 -12.59 11.26 12.61
N THR A 173 -12.98 11.55 11.37
CA THR A 173 -13.14 12.90 10.82
C THR A 173 -14.64 13.22 10.79
N PRO A 174 -15.21 13.82 11.87
CA PRO A 174 -16.66 13.84 12.05
C PRO A 174 -17.36 14.92 11.22
N GLY A 175 -18.36 14.52 10.43
CA GLY A 175 -19.26 15.43 9.71
C GLY A 175 -18.68 16.01 8.42
N ALA A 176 -19.57 16.46 7.53
CA ALA A 176 -19.23 16.92 6.19
C ALA A 176 -18.19 18.04 6.17
N PHE A 177 -18.32 19.03 7.06
CA PHE A 177 -17.39 20.17 7.12
C PHE A 177 -15.94 19.74 7.36
N HIS A 178 -15.70 18.89 8.35
CA HIS A 178 -14.35 18.46 8.70
C HIS A 178 -13.74 17.56 7.64
N ILE A 179 -14.54 16.69 7.01
CA ILE A 179 -14.11 15.86 5.89
C ILE A 179 -13.62 16.76 4.74
N SER A 180 -14.39 17.77 4.36
CA SER A 180 -13.96 18.71 3.32
C SER A 180 -12.68 19.47 3.70
N ARG A 181 -12.51 19.89 4.97
CA ARG A 181 -11.28 20.56 5.41
C ARG A 181 -10.06 19.64 5.35
N MET A 182 -10.22 18.37 5.71
CA MET A 182 -9.12 17.40 5.67
C MET A 182 -8.73 17.02 4.23
N LEU A 183 -9.71 16.92 3.32
CA LEU A 183 -9.44 16.75 1.89
C LEU A 183 -8.68 17.94 1.31
N GLU A 184 -9.05 19.18 1.64
CA GLU A 184 -8.28 20.37 1.23
C GLU A 184 -6.85 20.36 1.80
N ALA A 185 -6.66 19.93 3.05
CA ALA A 185 -5.34 19.82 3.66
C ALA A 185 -4.48 18.72 3.02
N ALA A 186 -5.10 17.64 2.52
CA ALA A 186 -4.41 16.51 1.90
C ALA A 186 -3.67 16.89 0.61
N GLU A 187 -4.13 17.90 -0.12
CA GLU A 187 -3.52 18.40 -1.37
C GLU A 187 -2.06 18.87 -1.20
N ALA A 188 -1.61 19.11 0.05
CA ALA A 188 -0.24 19.51 0.35
C ALA A 188 0.77 18.34 0.38
N PHE A 189 0.32 17.08 0.32
CA PHE A 189 1.17 15.93 0.60
C PHE A 189 1.26 14.97 -0.60
N PRO A 190 2.48 14.49 -0.97
CA PRO A 190 2.66 13.46 -1.98
C PRO A 190 2.38 12.06 -1.41
N MET A 191 1.16 11.84 -0.92
CA MET A 191 0.71 10.60 -0.29
C MET A 191 -0.75 10.31 -0.60
N ASN A 192 -1.12 9.03 -0.69
CA ASN A 192 -2.52 8.66 -0.74
C ASN A 192 -3.13 8.78 0.67
N LEU A 193 -4.00 9.77 0.87
CA LEU A 193 -4.67 10.01 2.14
C LEU A 193 -6.16 9.72 2.02
N ALA A 194 -6.68 8.94 2.95
CA ALA A 194 -8.05 8.48 2.95
C ALA A 194 -8.67 8.69 4.35
N PHE A 195 -9.89 9.23 4.39
CA PHE A 195 -10.52 9.67 5.64
C PHE A 195 -11.76 8.82 5.98
N SER A 196 -11.89 8.46 7.25
CA SER A 196 -13.06 7.80 7.81
C SER A 196 -13.92 8.78 8.60
N GLY A 197 -15.23 8.68 8.37
CA GLY A 197 -16.23 9.38 9.17
C GLY A 197 -16.46 8.71 10.53
N LYS A 198 -17.29 9.32 11.36
CA LYS A 198 -17.76 8.70 12.61
C LYS A 198 -18.97 7.82 12.30
N GLY A 199 -18.87 6.54 12.65
CA GLY A 199 -19.92 5.52 12.45
C GLY A 199 -20.93 5.41 13.61
N ASN A 200 -20.70 6.09 14.72
CA ASN A 200 -21.56 5.99 15.91
C ASN A 200 -22.81 6.87 15.79
N ALA A 201 -23.86 6.34 15.15
CA ALA A 201 -25.20 6.91 15.13
C ALA A 201 -26.26 5.80 15.03
N SER A 202 -27.42 5.99 15.63
CA SER A 202 -28.55 5.03 15.54
C SER A 202 -29.54 5.36 14.41
N GLU A 203 -29.34 6.48 13.72
CA GLU A 203 -30.10 6.91 12.55
C GLU A 203 -29.12 7.19 11.39
N PRO A 204 -29.49 6.91 10.13
CA PRO A 204 -28.53 6.80 9.03
C PRO A 204 -28.09 8.15 8.44
N GLU A 205 -28.89 9.21 8.56
CA GLU A 205 -28.70 10.44 7.79
C GLU A 205 -27.33 11.10 8.05
N ALA A 206 -26.89 11.11 9.30
CA ALA A 206 -25.59 11.67 9.69
C ALA A 206 -24.40 10.82 9.19
N LEU A 207 -24.60 9.53 8.94
CA LEU A 207 -23.56 8.66 8.39
C LEU A 207 -23.47 8.84 6.87
N ILE A 208 -24.63 8.91 6.21
CA ILE A 208 -24.74 9.13 4.77
C ILE A 208 -24.09 10.46 4.38
N GLU A 209 -24.40 11.57 5.08
CA GLU A 209 -23.82 12.88 4.74
C GLU A 209 -22.29 12.91 4.84
N GLN A 210 -21.69 12.09 5.71
CA GLN A 210 -20.24 12.01 5.87
C GLN A 210 -19.61 11.27 4.67
N VAL A 211 -20.22 10.17 4.25
CA VAL A 211 -19.76 9.42 3.08
C VAL A 211 -19.90 10.26 1.81
N GLU A 212 -21.04 10.94 1.63
CA GLU A 212 -21.26 11.86 0.50
C GLU A 212 -20.28 13.04 0.50
N ALA A 213 -19.81 13.49 1.66
CA ALA A 213 -18.80 14.54 1.78
C ALA A 213 -17.38 14.06 1.45
N GLY A 214 -17.16 12.75 1.28
CA GLY A 214 -15.88 12.16 0.87
C GLY A 214 -15.23 11.23 1.89
N ALA A 215 -15.91 10.82 2.96
CA ALA A 215 -15.43 9.71 3.78
C ALA A 215 -15.49 8.40 2.98
N CYS A 216 -14.39 7.67 2.93
CA CYS A 216 -14.29 6.38 2.22
C CYS A 216 -14.50 5.16 3.13
N ALA A 217 -14.70 5.40 4.43
CA ALA A 217 -14.97 4.40 5.45
C ALA A 217 -15.64 5.07 6.67
N LEU A 218 -16.17 4.26 7.59
CA LEU A 218 -16.71 4.72 8.88
C LEU A 218 -16.01 4.01 10.04
N LYS A 219 -15.79 4.72 11.15
CA LYS A 219 -15.25 4.16 12.39
C LYS A 219 -16.31 4.11 13.49
N LEU A 220 -16.60 2.93 13.99
CA LEU A 220 -17.29 2.70 15.26
C LEU A 220 -16.26 2.69 16.39
N HIS A 221 -16.46 3.53 17.41
CA HIS A 221 -15.57 3.60 18.57
C HIS A 221 -16.33 3.67 19.90
N GLU A 222 -15.83 2.97 20.94
CA GLU A 222 -16.53 2.89 22.22
C GLU A 222 -16.65 4.24 22.93
N ASP A 223 -15.65 5.11 22.81
CA ASP A 223 -15.67 6.51 23.27
C ASP A 223 -16.84 7.33 22.70
N TRP A 224 -17.39 6.91 21.57
CA TRP A 224 -18.61 7.48 20.97
C TRP A 224 -19.85 6.58 21.11
N GLY A 225 -19.71 5.42 21.76
CA GLY A 225 -20.74 4.41 22.00
C GLY A 225 -20.86 3.37 20.89
N THR A 226 -20.09 2.29 20.94
CA THR A 226 -20.18 1.15 20.00
C THR A 226 -21.28 0.17 20.43
N THR A 227 -22.52 0.66 20.43
CA THR A 227 -23.69 -0.11 20.84
C THR A 227 -24.25 -0.96 19.68
N PRO A 228 -25.04 -2.01 19.94
CA PRO A 228 -25.70 -2.81 18.90
C PRO A 228 -26.49 -1.99 17.88
N ALA A 229 -27.18 -0.92 18.32
CA ALA A 229 -27.94 -0.05 17.42
C ALA A 229 -27.03 0.76 16.47
N ALA A 230 -25.92 1.29 17.00
CA ALA A 230 -24.94 2.01 16.19
C ALA A 230 -24.22 1.08 15.21
N ILE A 231 -23.85 -0.13 15.66
CA ILE A 231 -23.27 -1.18 14.79
C ILE A 231 -24.23 -1.49 13.64
N ASP A 232 -25.51 -1.70 13.96
CA ASP A 232 -26.49 -2.11 12.96
C ASP A 232 -26.72 -1.04 11.89
N CYS A 233 -26.95 0.20 12.32
CA CYS A 233 -27.17 1.36 11.46
C CYS A 233 -25.94 1.62 10.57
N CYS A 234 -24.74 1.65 11.16
CA CYS A 234 -23.50 1.92 10.44
C CYS A 234 -23.23 0.88 9.35
N LEU A 235 -23.41 -0.41 9.66
CA LEU A 235 -23.25 -1.47 8.67
C LEU A 235 -24.32 -1.45 7.58
N SER A 236 -25.55 -1.04 7.88
CA SER A 236 -26.58 -0.85 6.85
C SER A 236 -26.22 0.29 5.88
N VAL A 237 -25.75 1.43 6.40
CA VAL A 237 -25.26 2.53 5.55
C VAL A 237 -24.05 2.11 4.72
N ALA A 238 -23.15 1.32 5.31
CA ALA A 238 -21.98 0.81 4.62
C ALA A 238 -22.31 -0.14 3.47
N ASP A 239 -23.28 -1.05 3.65
CA ASP A 239 -23.78 -1.92 2.59
C ASP A 239 -24.45 -1.11 1.47
N ASP A 240 -25.21 -0.06 1.80
CA ASP A 240 -25.92 0.78 0.83
C ASP A 240 -24.97 1.66 -0.01
N LEU A 241 -23.85 2.10 0.59
CA LEU A 241 -22.90 3.04 -0.02
C LEU A 241 -21.57 2.41 -0.45
N ASP A 242 -21.40 1.10 -0.25
CA ASP A 242 -20.20 0.32 -0.58
C ASP A 242 -18.92 0.89 0.04
N VAL A 243 -18.96 1.14 1.36
CA VAL A 243 -17.80 1.61 2.14
C VAL A 243 -17.46 0.64 3.27
N GLN A 244 -16.21 0.62 3.71
CA GLN A 244 -15.79 -0.26 4.82
C GLN A 244 -16.18 0.34 6.19
N VAL A 245 -16.50 -0.53 7.15
CA VAL A 245 -16.66 -0.17 8.56
C VAL A 245 -15.51 -0.74 9.38
N MET A 246 -14.84 0.13 10.12
CA MET A 246 -13.82 -0.24 11.10
C MET A 246 -14.41 -0.14 12.50
N ILE A 247 -14.06 -1.07 13.39
CA ILE A 247 -14.67 -1.14 14.73
C ILE A 247 -13.64 -1.27 15.84
N HIS A 248 -13.85 -0.46 16.87
CA HIS A 248 -13.35 -0.62 18.24
C HIS A 248 -14.58 -0.89 19.11
N THR A 249 -14.68 -2.10 19.67
CA THR A 249 -15.88 -2.59 20.34
C THR A 249 -15.98 -2.11 21.80
N ASP A 250 -17.11 -2.36 22.45
CA ASP A 250 -17.41 -1.98 23.83
C ASP A 250 -16.55 -2.77 24.84
N THR A 251 -15.45 -2.18 25.30
CA THR A 251 -14.51 -2.83 26.24
C THR A 251 -15.18 -3.16 27.57
N LEU A 252 -16.09 -2.28 27.99
CA LEU A 252 -16.78 -2.36 29.27
C LEU A 252 -17.86 -3.45 29.30
N ASN A 253 -18.22 -4.00 28.13
CA ASN A 253 -19.38 -4.84 27.95
C ASN A 253 -20.67 -4.15 28.46
N GLU A 254 -20.76 -2.83 28.30
CA GLU A 254 -21.88 -2.02 28.82
C GLU A 254 -23.20 -2.39 28.15
N SER A 255 -23.16 -2.56 26.83
CA SER A 255 -24.32 -2.87 25.98
C SER A 255 -24.46 -4.35 25.62
N GLY A 256 -23.52 -5.18 26.08
CA GLY A 256 -23.46 -6.62 25.85
C GLY A 256 -22.03 -7.15 25.78
N PHE A 257 -21.87 -8.46 25.74
CA PHE A 257 -20.57 -9.12 25.51
C PHE A 257 -20.27 -9.23 24.01
N VAL A 258 -19.11 -9.77 23.65
CA VAL A 258 -18.67 -9.90 22.24
C VAL A 258 -19.70 -10.63 21.37
N GLU A 259 -20.43 -11.60 21.93
CA GLU A 259 -21.48 -12.34 21.22
C GLU A 259 -22.65 -11.43 20.81
N ASN A 260 -22.93 -10.37 21.58
CA ASN A 260 -23.95 -9.37 21.25
C ASN A 260 -23.48 -8.48 20.09
N THR A 261 -22.22 -8.06 20.09
CA THR A 261 -21.61 -7.33 18.96
C THR A 261 -21.60 -8.16 17.68
N LEU A 262 -21.19 -9.43 17.75
CA LEU A 262 -21.25 -10.37 16.62
C LEU A 262 -22.68 -10.57 16.11
N SER A 263 -23.65 -10.65 17.03
CA SER A 263 -25.07 -10.72 16.68
C SER A 263 -25.57 -9.45 15.99
N ALA A 264 -25.07 -8.27 16.37
CA ALA A 264 -25.39 -6.99 15.71
C ALA A 264 -24.74 -6.88 14.32
N ILE A 265 -23.55 -7.46 14.12
CA ILE A 265 -22.89 -7.49 12.81
C ILE A 265 -23.70 -8.31 11.79
N ARG A 266 -24.40 -9.36 12.22
CA ARG A 266 -25.28 -10.20 11.37
C ARG A 266 -24.56 -10.82 10.16
N GLY A 267 -23.27 -11.11 10.31
CA GLY A 267 -22.44 -11.70 9.24
C GLY A 267 -22.05 -10.74 8.11
N ARG A 268 -22.35 -9.43 8.24
CA ARG A 268 -21.87 -8.40 7.31
C ARG A 268 -20.36 -8.20 7.45
N THR A 269 -19.74 -7.67 6.40
CA THR A 269 -18.31 -7.37 6.40
C THR A 269 -17.99 -6.24 7.39
N ILE A 270 -16.95 -6.43 8.19
CA ILE A 270 -16.45 -5.43 9.13
C ILE A 270 -14.95 -5.64 9.36
N HIS A 271 -14.21 -4.55 9.57
CA HIS A 271 -12.79 -4.58 9.92
C HIS A 271 -12.62 -4.36 11.43
N ALA A 272 -12.36 -5.42 12.17
CA ALA A 272 -12.03 -5.34 13.59
C ALA A 272 -10.59 -4.82 13.77
N PHE A 273 -10.45 -3.66 14.40
CA PHE A 273 -9.14 -3.14 14.78
C PHE A 273 -8.59 -3.81 16.04
N HIS A 274 -7.26 -3.81 16.16
CA HIS A 274 -6.50 -4.31 17.33
C HIS A 274 -7.18 -5.49 18.04
N THR A 275 -7.45 -6.54 17.26
CA THR A 275 -8.28 -7.69 17.64
C THR A 275 -7.80 -8.44 18.88
N GLU A 276 -6.52 -8.29 19.25
CA GLU A 276 -6.00 -8.85 20.50
C GLU A 276 -6.65 -8.20 21.74
N GLY A 277 -7.06 -6.93 21.66
CA GLY A 277 -7.82 -6.24 22.71
C GLY A 277 -7.03 -5.25 23.56
N ALA A 278 -5.69 -5.24 23.55
CA ALA A 278 -4.92 -4.24 24.30
C ALA A 278 -5.18 -2.79 23.85
N GLY A 279 -5.45 -2.58 22.55
CA GLY A 279 -5.87 -1.29 22.00
C GLY A 279 -7.32 -0.91 22.34
N GLY A 280 -8.09 -1.86 22.86
CA GLY A 280 -9.49 -1.74 23.23
C GLY A 280 -10.38 -2.76 22.52
N GLY A 281 -11.47 -3.12 23.17
CA GLY A 281 -12.43 -4.12 22.72
C GLY A 281 -12.93 -4.99 23.87
N HIS A 282 -14.00 -5.76 23.64
CA HIS A 282 -14.68 -6.57 24.67
C HIS A 282 -13.68 -7.32 25.55
N ALA A 283 -13.65 -6.98 26.84
CA ALA A 283 -12.74 -7.62 27.77
C ALA A 283 -13.37 -8.91 28.33
N PRO A 284 -12.64 -10.05 28.37
CA PRO A 284 -11.25 -10.25 27.92
C PRO A 284 -11.12 -10.92 26.54
N ASP A 285 -12.18 -11.03 25.76
CA ASP A 285 -12.32 -12.04 24.71
C ASP A 285 -12.68 -11.52 23.32
N ILE A 286 -12.40 -10.25 23.03
CA ILE A 286 -12.51 -9.65 21.68
C ILE A 286 -11.70 -10.37 20.59
N ILE A 287 -10.71 -11.18 20.97
CA ILE A 287 -9.91 -11.98 20.03
C ILE A 287 -10.68 -13.11 19.35
N LYS A 288 -11.88 -13.45 19.84
CA LYS A 288 -12.78 -14.46 19.24
C LYS A 288 -13.29 -14.00 17.87
#